data_AF-A0A0F3PG88-F1
#
_entry.id   AF-A0A0F3PG88-F1
#
_cell.length_a   1.000
_cell.length_b   1.000
_cell.length_c   1.000
_cell.angle_alpha   90.00
_cell.angle_beta   90.00
_cell.angle_gamma   90.00
#
_symmetry.space_group_name_H-M   'P 1'
#
loop_
_entity.id
_entity.type
_entity.pdbx_description
1 polymer ?
#
loop_
_entity_poly.entity_id
_entity_poly.type
_entity_poly.pdbx_seq_one_letter_code
_entity_poly.pdbx_strand_id
1 'polypeptide(L)' 'MNYRHIDHAGNFADIVKHLVLISILAQLKKKAKPFAVLDAFSGLGLYDLNSEAASKTLESDTGINKLLQATDPIPQL' A
#
# COMPACT_ATOMS: atom_id res chain seq x y z
N MET A 1 -12.03 -15.06 11.50
CA MET A 1 -11.84 -13.60 11.73
C MET A 1 -12.70 -12.86 10.71
N ASN A 2 -13.39 -11.78 11.10
CA ASN A 2 -14.29 -11.03 10.22
C ASN A 2 -13.61 -9.89 9.47
N TYR A 3 -12.35 -9.58 9.79
CA TYR A 3 -11.58 -8.58 9.06
C TYR A 3 -11.17 -9.10 7.69
N ARG A 4 -11.48 -8.36 6.63
CA ARG A 4 -10.97 -8.62 5.29
C ARG A 4 -10.27 -7.36 4.78
N HIS A 5 -9.01 -7.51 4.39
CA HIS A 5 -8.22 -6.34 3.97
C HIS A 5 -8.77 -5.69 2.70
N ILE A 6 -9.49 -6.43 1.84
CA ILE A 6 -10.15 -5.88 0.65
C ILE A 6 -11.14 -4.75 0.97
N ASP A 7 -11.77 -4.77 2.15
CA ASP A 7 -12.71 -3.73 2.56
C ASP A 7 -11.99 -2.40 2.89
N HIS A 8 -10.65 -2.41 2.96
CA HIS A 8 -9.81 -1.26 3.34
C HIS A 8 -8.65 -1.00 2.36
N ALA A 9 -8.55 -1.80 1.31
CA ALA A 9 -7.39 -1.79 0.42
C ALA A 9 -7.22 -0.42 -0.25
N GLY A 10 -6.00 0.11 -0.22
CA GLY A 10 -5.69 1.39 -0.85
C GLY A 10 -6.12 2.63 -0.07
N ASN A 11 -6.53 2.50 1.19
CA ASN A 11 -6.82 3.64 2.06
C ASN A 11 -5.56 4.43 2.46
N PHE A 12 -5.72 5.47 3.29
CA PHE A 12 -4.58 6.29 3.73
C PHE A 12 -3.53 5.50 4.54
N ALA A 13 -3.95 4.51 5.34
CA ALA A 13 -3.04 3.70 6.14
C ALA A 13 -2.18 2.81 5.23
N ASP A 14 -2.77 2.29 4.16
CA ASP A 14 -2.05 1.56 3.12
C ASP A 14 -1.01 2.44 2.41
N ILE A 15 -1.33 3.71 2.14
CA ILE A 15 -0.35 4.64 1.56
C ILE A 15 0.85 4.79 2.50
N VAL A 16 0.60 5.12 3.78
CA VAL A 16 1.68 5.36 4.75
C VAL A 16 2.53 4.11 4.95
N LYS A 17 1.90 2.94 5.16
CA LYS A 17 2.64 1.69 5.41
C LYS A 17 3.49 1.30 4.20
N HIS A 18 2.96 1.40 2.98
CA HIS A 18 3.69 1.02 1.77
C HIS A 18 4.80 2.01 1.44
N LEU A 19 4.60 3.32 1.68
CA LEU A 19 5.64 4.32 1.49
C LEU A 19 6.84 4.06 2.42
N VAL A 20 6.58 3.75 3.68
CA VAL A 20 7.63 3.38 4.65
C VAL A 20 8.33 2.09 4.22
N LEU A 21 7.58 1.05 3.83
CA LEU A 21 8.15 -0.21 3.35
C LEU A 21 9.07 0.00 2.13
N ILE A 22 8.59 0.71 1.11
CA ILE A 22 9.37 1.01 -0.10
C ILE A 22 10.63 1.80 0.26
N SER A 23 10.54 2.75 1.18
CA SER A 23 11.69 3.54 1.64
C SER A 23 12.74 2.66 2.32
N ILE A 24 12.31 1.75 3.21
CA ILE A 24 13.21 0.79 3.89
C ILE A 24 13.88 -0.12 2.85
N LEU A 25 13.10 -0.69 1.92
CA LEU A 25 13.63 -1.55 0.86
C LEU A 25 14.63 -0.81 -0.03
N ALA A 26 14.35 0.46 -0.38
CA ALA A 26 15.27 1.30 -1.14
C ALA A 26 16.60 1.52 -0.41
N GLN A 27 16.57 1.75 0.92
CA GLN A 27 17.79 1.89 1.72
C GLN A 27 18.57 0.57 1.84
N LEU A 28 17.89 -0.56 2.07
CA LEU A 28 18.54 -1.87 2.16
C LEU A 28 19.23 -2.25 0.85
N LYS A 29 18.62 -1.93 -0.30
CA LYS A 29 19.20 -2.16 -1.64
C LYS A 29 20.48 -1.36 -1.93
N LYS A 30 20.84 -0.34 -1.14
CA LYS A 30 22.09 0.42 -1.33
C LYS A 30 23.35 -0.41 -1.06
N LYS A 31 23.25 -1.49 -0.29
CA LYS A 31 24.38 -2.42 -0.03
C LYS A 31 24.21 -3.66 -0.90
N ALA A 32 25.31 -4.11 -1.52
CA ALA A 32 25.33 -5.34 -2.31
C ALA A 32 25.25 -6.64 -1.46
N LYS A 33 24.76 -6.57 -0.21
CA LYS A 33 24.54 -7.73 0.64
C LYS A 33 23.07 -8.17 0.51
N PRO A 34 22.78 -9.46 0.36
CA PRO A 34 21.40 -9.94 0.31
C PRO A 34 20.68 -9.66 1.63
N PHE A 35 19.36 -9.48 1.55
CA PHE A 35 18.48 -9.37 2.70
C PHE A 35 17.18 -10.15 2.44
N ALA A 36 16.48 -10.52 3.51
CA ALA A 36 15.18 -11.17 3.45
C ALA A 36 14.08 -10.22 3.96
N VAL A 37 12.86 -10.40 3.47
CA VAL A 37 11.67 -9.70 3.94
C VAL A 37 10.73 -10.76 4.52
N LEU A 38 10.35 -10.57 5.79
CA LEU A 38 9.37 -11.40 6.47
C LEU A 38 8.11 -10.57 6.70
N ASP A 39 6.99 -11.03 6.16
CA ASP A 39 5.68 -10.43 6.37
C ASP A 39 4.81 -11.40 7.17
N ALA A 40 4.52 -11.05 8.42
CA ALA A 40 3.72 -11.87 9.32
C ALA A 40 2.22 -11.88 8.95
N PHE A 41 1.75 -10.88 8.19
CA PHE A 41 0.33 -10.66 7.87
C PHE A 41 0.15 -10.21 6.41
N SER A 42 0.64 -11.01 5.46
CA SER A 42 0.74 -10.66 4.04
C SER A 42 -0.58 -10.54 3.27
N GLY A 43 -1.67 -11.12 3.80
CA GLY A 43 -2.97 -11.12 3.12
C GLY A 43 -2.92 -11.80 1.74
N LEU A 44 -3.68 -11.26 0.77
CA LEU A 44 -3.76 -11.80 -0.61
C LEU A 44 -2.63 -11.31 -1.54
N GLY A 45 -1.81 -10.37 -1.09
CA GLY A 45 -0.80 -9.69 -1.93
C GLY A 45 -1.40 -8.63 -2.86
N LEU A 46 -2.37 -8.99 -3.72
CA LEU A 46 -3.05 -8.07 -4.63
C LEU A 46 -4.56 -8.02 -4.35
N TYR A 47 -5.13 -6.83 -4.49
CA TYR A 47 -6.54 -6.54 -4.23
C TYR A 47 -7.14 -5.79 -5.41
N ASP A 48 -8.29 -6.26 -5.91
CA ASP A 48 -9.05 -5.57 -6.95
C ASP A 48 -9.93 -4.49 -6.33
N LEU A 49 -9.54 -3.23 -6.53
CA LEU A 49 -10.25 -2.07 -5.99
C LEU A 49 -11.62 -1.83 -6.66
N ASN A 50 -11.91 -2.50 -7.79
CA ASN A 50 -13.22 -2.47 -8.45
C ASN A 50 -14.14 -3.61 -7.98
N SER A 51 -13.69 -4.46 -7.07
CA SER A 51 -14.50 -5.57 -6.57
C SER A 51 -15.66 -5.08 -5.71
N GLU A 52 -16.74 -5.87 -5.66
CA GLU A 52 -17.92 -5.57 -4.83
C GLU A 52 -17.55 -5.33 -3.37
N ALA A 53 -16.53 -6.04 -2.84
CA ALA A 53 -16.08 -5.87 -1.47
C ALA A 53 -15.46 -4.48 -1.23
N ALA A 54 -14.54 -4.05 -2.11
CA ALA A 54 -13.93 -2.73 -2.03
C ALA A 54 -14.96 -1.59 -2.22
N SER A 55 -15.98 -1.81 -3.06
CA SER A 55 -17.05 -0.84 -3.30
C SER A 55 -17.98 -0.60 -2.10
N LYS A 56 -17.93 -1.43 -1.04
CA LYS A 56 -18.76 -1.25 0.16
C LYS A 56 -18.35 -0.05 1.01
N THR A 57 -17.05 0.24 1.04
CA THR A 57 -16.47 1.28 1.90
C THR A 57 -15.90 2.44 1.08
N LEU A 58 -15.46 2.17 -0.16
CA LEU A 58 -14.83 3.15 -1.05
C LEU A 58 -13.61 3.85 -0.43
N GLU A 59 -12.92 3.22 0.52
CA GLU A 59 -11.79 3.87 1.23
C GLU A 59 -10.65 4.26 0.26
N SER A 60 -10.48 3.51 -0.83
CA SER A 60 -9.47 3.78 -1.86
C SER A 60 -9.65 5.14 -2.56
N ASP A 61 -10.88 5.69 -2.59
CA ASP A 61 -11.19 6.98 -3.24
C ASP A 61 -10.48 8.14 -2.56
N THR A 62 -10.40 8.10 -1.23
CA THR A 62 -9.69 9.11 -0.44
C THR A 62 -8.21 8.78 -0.22
N GLY A 63 -7.80 7.56 -0.59
CA GLY A 63 -6.43 7.08 -0.52
C GLY A 63 -5.77 7.07 -1.89
N ILE A 64 -5.50 5.86 -2.40
CA ILE A 64 -4.67 5.65 -3.58
C ILE A 64 -5.24 6.31 -4.85
N ASN A 65 -6.57 6.34 -5.03
CA ASN A 65 -7.17 6.97 -6.21
C ASN A 65 -6.89 8.48 -6.22
N LYS A 66 -7.01 9.13 -5.06
CA LYS A 66 -6.66 10.55 -4.90
C LYS A 66 -5.17 10.79 -5.12
N LEU A 67 -4.30 9.91 -4.60
CA LEU A 67 -2.85 10.03 -4.80
C LEU A 67 -2.44 9.88 -6.27
N LEU A 68 -3.05 8.95 -7.01
CA LEU A 68 -2.79 8.74 -8.44
C LEU A 68 -3.24 9.90 -9.32
N GLN A 69 -4.22 10.69 -8.86
CA GLN A 69 -4.70 11.90 -9.53
C GLN A 69 -3.94 13.16 -9.12
N ALA A 70 -3.08 13.09 -8.11
CA ALA A 70 -2.31 14.24 -7.66
C ALA A 70 -1.31 14.68 -8.74
N THR A 71 -1.35 15.97 -9.07
CA THR A 71 -0.43 16.58 -10.05
C THR A 71 0.76 17.28 -9.40
N ASP A 72 0.72 17.41 -8.07
CA ASP A 72 1.80 18.05 -7.33
C ASP A 72 3.08 17.22 -7.45
N PRO A 73 4.25 17.86 -7.61
CA PRO A 73 5.51 17.14 -7.64
C PRO A 73 5.72 16.41 -6.31
N ILE A 74 6.01 15.12 -6.39
CA ILE A 74 6.36 14.32 -5.21
C ILE A 74 7.68 14.86 -4.64
N PRO A 75 7.72 15.29 -3.37
CA PRO A 75 8.96 15.72 -2.74
C PRO A 75 10.02 14.61 -2.83
N GLN A 76 11.25 14.97 -3.16
CA GLN A 76 12.34 13.98 -3.18
C GLN A 76 12.59 13.47 -1.74
N LEU A 77 12.52 12.15 -1.57
CA LEU A 77 12.84 11.41 -0.33
C LEU A 77 14.31 11.01 -0.27
#